data_AF-A0A2S6CSM2-F1
#
_entry.id   AF-A0A2S6CSM2-F1
#
_cell.length_a   1.000
_cell.length_b   1.000
_cell.length_c   1.000
_cell.angle_alpha   90.00
_cell.angle_beta   90.00
_cell.angle_gamma   90.00
#
_symmetry.space_group_name_H-M   'P 1'
#
loop_
_entity.id
_entity.type
_entity.pdbx_description
1 polymer ?
#
loop_
_entity_poly.entity_id
_entity_poly.type
_entity_poly.pdbx_seq_one_letter_code
_entity_poly.pdbx_strand_id
1 'polypeptide(L)'
;MIEIVFLLEEPSAKAMIEGILPKIILEININVRYIIFEGKQDLEKQITRKLQGYNNPHAKFIILRDQDSGDCQVIKTNLQQKCKDANKFQSIVRIACRELESWYIADLEAVEKAYNKTNISSQQNKNKVSAQ
;
A
#
# COMPACT_ATOMS: atom_id res chain seq x y z
N MET A 1 -12.33 -12.00 10.73
CA MET A 1 -12.34 -11.31 9.42
C MET A 1 -11.05 -10.53 9.31
N ILE A 2 -10.29 -10.71 8.23
CA ILE A 2 -9.02 -10.00 8.03
C ILE A 2 -9.36 -8.63 7.43
N GLU A 3 -8.84 -7.56 8.02
CA GLU A 3 -9.04 -6.20 7.51
C GLU A 3 -7.71 -5.67 6.96
N ILE A 4 -7.73 -5.15 5.73
CA ILE A 4 -6.62 -4.43 5.11
C ILE A 4 -6.98 -2.96 5.11
N VAL A 5 -6.12 -2.14 5.72
CA VAL A 5 -6.29 -0.70 5.81
C VAL A 5 -5.20 -0.02 4.99
N PHE A 6 -5.60 0.61 3.90
CA PHE A 6 -4.74 1.40 3.05
C PHE A 6 -4.66 2.83 3.58
N LEU A 7 -3.45 3.31 3.85
CA LEU A 7 -3.14 4.69 4.19
C LEU A 7 -2.50 5.33 2.96
N LEU A 8 -3.22 6.24 2.32
CA LEU A 8 -2.93 6.74 0.99
C LEU A 8 -2.65 8.23 1.03
N GLU A 9 -1.55 8.66 0.42
CA GLU A 9 -1.18 10.06 0.33
C GLU A 9 -2.27 10.95 -0.30
N GLU A 10 -2.99 10.43 -1.31
CA GLU A 10 -3.96 11.21 -2.08
C GLU A 10 -5.07 10.34 -2.71
N PRO A 11 -6.17 10.94 -3.23
CA PRO A 11 -7.30 10.21 -3.80
C PRO A 11 -7.00 9.38 -5.06
N SER A 12 -6.02 9.80 -5.87
CA SER A 12 -5.62 9.09 -7.11
C SER A 12 -5.19 7.65 -6.81
N ALA A 13 -4.42 7.45 -5.73
CA ALA A 13 -3.97 6.15 -5.26
C ALA A 13 -5.14 5.25 -4.87
N LYS A 14 -6.22 5.82 -4.31
CA LYS A 14 -7.43 5.04 -3.99
C LYS A 14 -8.09 4.53 -5.26
N ALA A 15 -8.34 5.41 -6.22
CA ALA A 15 -8.99 5.06 -7.48
C ALA A 15 -8.21 3.96 -8.23
N MET A 16 -6.87 4.07 -8.21
CA MET A 16 -5.99 3.04 -8.76
C MET A 16 -6.20 1.68 -8.05
N ILE A 17 -6.17 1.66 -6.72
CA ILE A 17 -6.31 0.41 -5.96
C ILE A 17 -7.70 -0.19 -6.15
N GLU A 18 -8.77 0.60 -6.16
CA GLU A 18 -10.14 0.11 -6.38
C GLU A 18 -10.30 -0.58 -7.75
N GLY A 19 -9.59 -0.11 -8.79
CA GLY A 19 -9.58 -0.76 -10.11
C GLY A 19 -8.76 -2.07 -10.17
N ILE A 20 -7.86 -2.28 -9.22
CA ILE A 20 -6.91 -3.40 -9.22
C ILE A 20 -7.30 -4.48 -8.21
N LEU A 21 -7.75 -4.08 -7.03
CA LEU A 21 -7.99 -4.97 -5.89
C LEU A 21 -8.91 -6.15 -6.22
N PRO A 22 -10.01 -5.98 -6.98
CA PRO A 22 -10.87 -7.11 -7.38
C PRO A 22 -10.17 -8.16 -8.25
N LYS A 23 -9.10 -7.79 -8.96
CA LYS A 23 -8.32 -8.71 -9.82
C LYS A 23 -7.31 -9.54 -9.03
N ILE A 24 -6.93 -9.08 -7.84
CA ILE A 24 -5.88 -9.66 -7.00
C ILE A 24 -6.50 -10.40 -5.80
N ILE A 25 -7.46 -9.77 -5.14
CA ILE A 25 -8.14 -10.31 -3.96
C ILE A 25 -9.37 -11.08 -4.43
N LEU A 26 -9.19 -12.39 -4.62
CA LEU A 26 -10.25 -13.34 -4.93
C LEU A 26 -10.95 -13.90 -3.67
N GLU A 27 -10.59 -13.42 -2.48
CA GLU A 27 -11.07 -13.97 -1.21
C GLU A 27 -12.25 -13.20 -0.62
N ILE A 28 -13.31 -13.95 -0.33
CA ILE A 28 -14.62 -13.48 0.15
C ILE A 28 -14.58 -12.91 1.58
N ASN A 29 -13.46 -13.05 2.30
CA ASN A 29 -13.36 -12.77 3.74
C ASN A 29 -12.39 -11.65 4.11
N ILE A 30 -11.96 -10.84 3.14
CA ILE A 30 -11.09 -9.69 3.35
C ILE A 30 -11.93 -8.41 3.30
N ASN A 31 -11.92 -7.65 4.40
CA ASN A 31 -12.49 -6.30 4.44
C ASN A 31 -11.40 -5.29 4.07
N VAL A 32 -11.74 -4.30 3.24
CA VAL A 32 -10.79 -3.29 2.77
C VAL A 32 -11.26 -1.91 3.19
N ARG A 33 -10.37 -1.15 3.82
CA ARG A 33 -10.59 0.23 4.23
C ARG A 33 -9.54 1.14 3.61
N TYR A 34 -9.96 2.34 3.25
CA TYR A 34 -9.08 3.40 2.75
C TYR A 34 -9.09 4.59 3.71
N ILE A 35 -7.90 5.07 4.07
CA ILE A 35 -7.65 6.32 4.81
C ILE A 35 -6.82 7.19 3.88
N ILE A 36 -7.43 8.24 3.36
CA ILE A 36 -6.80 9.17 2.42
C ILE A 36 -6.33 10.40 3.22
N PHE A 37 -5.12 10.86 2.91
CA PHE A 37 -4.51 12.05 3.49
C PHE A 37 -4.50 13.20 2.48
N GLU A 38 -4.13 14.40 2.94
CA GLU A 38 -3.98 15.60 2.10
C GLU A 38 -2.49 15.81 1.74
N GLY A 39 -1.90 14.84 1.05
CA GLY A 39 -0.50 14.87 0.63
C GLY A 39 0.49 14.39 1.70
N LYS A 40 1.77 14.27 1.32
CA LYS A 40 2.85 13.72 2.15
C LYS A 40 2.98 14.34 3.53
N GLN A 41 2.83 15.65 3.65
CA GLN A 41 3.03 16.33 4.93
C GLN A 41 1.93 15.97 5.92
N ASP A 42 0.69 15.85 5.42
CA ASP A 42 -0.45 15.46 6.22
C ASP A 42 -0.33 13.99 6.67
N LEU A 43 -0.01 13.10 5.72
CA LEU A 43 0.29 11.70 5.97
C LEU A 43 1.35 11.55 7.06
N GLU A 44 2.48 12.25 6.92
CA GLU A 44 3.57 12.17 7.88
C GLU A 44 3.22 12.66 9.28
N LYS A 45 2.39 13.71 9.40
CA LYS A 45 1.97 14.27 10.70
C LYS A 45 0.94 13.40 11.40
N GLN A 46 0.02 12.80 10.64
CA GLN A 46 -1.15 12.13 11.19
C GLN A 46 -1.02 10.61 11.30
N ILE A 47 -0.10 9.98 10.57
CA ILE A 47 -0.03 8.51 10.47
C ILE A 47 0.08 7.81 11.83
N THR A 48 0.96 8.29 12.72
CA THR A 48 1.13 7.69 14.05
C THR A 48 -0.17 7.73 14.84
N ARG A 49 -0.86 8.88 14.87
CA ARG A 49 -2.14 9.06 15.57
C ARG A 49 -3.23 8.16 14.99
N LYS A 50 -3.33 8.06 13.66
CA LYS A 50 -4.32 7.20 12.99
C LYS A 50 -4.10 5.72 13.29
N LEU A 51 -2.83 5.27 13.27
CA LEU A 51 -2.48 3.90 13.60
C LEU A 51 -2.74 3.56 15.08
N GLN A 52 -2.41 4.47 16.00
CA GLN A 52 -2.66 4.30 17.44
C GLN A 52 -4.16 4.25 17.76
N GLY A 53 -4.97 5.08 17.10
CA GLY A 53 -6.42 5.08 17.27
C GLY A 53 -7.13 3.88 16.62
N TYR A 54 -6.41 2.98 15.96
CA TYR A 54 -7.00 1.85 15.25
C TYR A 54 -7.16 0.63 16.16
N ASN A 55 -8.39 0.41 16.60
CA ASN A 55 -8.74 -0.59 17.63
C ASN A 55 -8.72 -2.04 17.15
N ASN A 56 -8.78 -2.31 15.85
CA ASN A 56 -8.73 -3.69 15.35
C ASN A 56 -7.29 -4.24 15.44
N PRO A 57 -7.02 -5.25 16.30
CA PRO A 57 -5.68 -5.80 16.47
C PRO A 57 -5.26 -6.70 15.28
N HIS A 58 -6.21 -7.18 14.48
CA HIS A 58 -5.95 -8.05 13.34
C HIS A 58 -5.83 -7.29 12.02
N ALA A 59 -6.03 -5.96 12.03
CA ALA A 59 -5.88 -5.13 10.85
C ALA A 59 -4.42 -5.11 10.37
N LYS A 60 -4.25 -5.23 9.06
CA LYS A 60 -2.98 -5.08 8.36
C LYS A 60 -2.97 -3.74 7.67
N PHE A 61 -1.92 -2.95 7.89
CA PHE A 61 -1.82 -1.61 7.33
C PHE A 61 -0.87 -1.63 6.14
N ILE A 62 -1.31 -1.01 5.04
CA ILE A 62 -0.49 -0.77 3.86
C ILE A 62 -0.41 0.74 3.65
N ILE A 63 0.80 1.29 3.76
CA ILE A 63 1.04 2.72 3.61
C ILE A 63 1.61 2.93 2.21
N LEU A 64 0.90 3.70 1.38
CA LEU A 64 1.33 4.08 0.04
C LEU A 64 1.53 5.59 -0.03
N ARG A 65 2.69 5.96 -0.55
CA ARG A 65 3.14 7.33 -0.71
C ARG A 65 4.01 7.43 -1.95
N ASP A 66 3.93 8.53 -2.68
CA ASP A 66 4.80 8.79 -3.82
C ASP A 66 6.18 9.26 -3.33
N GLN A 67 7.23 8.91 -4.09
CA GLN A 67 8.60 9.28 -3.74
C GLN A 67 8.83 10.79 -3.87
N ASP A 68 8.22 11.40 -4.88
CA ASP A 68 8.60 12.73 -5.39
C ASP A 68 10.13 12.84 -5.61
N SER A 69 10.71 13.98 -5.24
CA SER A 69 12.16 14.24 -5.23
C SER A 69 12.88 13.74 -3.96
N GLY A 70 12.21 12.99 -3.09
CA GLY A 70 12.77 12.54 -1.81
C GLY A 70 13.58 11.24 -1.91
N ASP A 71 14.41 10.98 -0.90
CA ASP A 71 15.12 9.71 -0.76
C ASP A 71 14.15 8.62 -0.25
N CYS A 72 13.86 7.64 -1.09
CA CYS A 72 12.89 6.59 -0.81
C CYS A 72 13.29 5.71 0.39
N GLN A 73 14.58 5.53 0.67
CA GLN A 73 15.05 4.74 1.81
C GLN A 73 14.86 5.50 3.11
N VAL A 74 15.16 6.80 3.11
CA VAL A 74 14.94 7.67 4.27
C VAL A 74 13.44 7.74 4.58
N ILE A 75 12.61 8.00 3.57
CA ILE A 75 11.16 8.09 3.73
C ILE A 75 10.59 6.76 4.26
N LYS A 76 10.98 5.63 3.66
CA LYS A 76 10.53 4.30 4.09
C LYS A 76 10.93 4.03 5.54
N THR A 77 12.16 4.35 5.92
CA THR A 77 12.67 4.15 7.28
C THR A 77 11.89 5.00 8.29
N ASN A 78 11.62 6.27 7.98
CA ASN A 78 10.86 7.17 8.84
C ASN A 78 9.42 6.69 9.03
N LEU A 79 8.74 6.28 7.96
CA LEU A 79 7.37 5.77 8.03
C LEU A 79 7.30 4.43 8.77
N GLN A 80 8.29 3.55 8.59
CA GLN A 80 8.39 2.31 9.36
C GLN A 80 8.57 2.60 10.84
N GLN A 81 9.40 3.58 11.21
CA GLN A 81 9.57 3.97 12.60
C GLN A 81 8.26 4.49 13.20
N LYS A 82 7.53 5.35 12.48
CA LYS A 82 6.21 5.82 12.93
C LYS A 82 5.20 4.68 13.14
N CYS A 83 5.26 3.62 12.33
CA CYS A 83 4.45 2.42 12.54
C CYS A 83 4.85 1.66 13.80
N LYS A 84 6.16 1.56 14.09
CA LYS A 84 6.66 0.94 15.32
C LYS A 84 6.26 1.74 16.56
N ASP A 85 6.36 3.06 16.51
CA ASP A 85 5.96 3.96 17.59
C ASP A 85 4.44 3.88 17.89
N ALA A 86 3.65 3.45 16.89
CA ALA A 86 2.24 3.14 17.03
C ALA A 86 1.94 1.69 17.47
N ASN A 87 2.95 0.89 17.84
CA ASN A 87 2.86 -0.54 18.11
C ASN A 87 2.26 -1.38 16.96
N LYS A 88 2.40 -0.90 15.71
CA LYS A 88 1.93 -1.60 14.50
C LYS A 88 3.12 -2.13 13.69
N PHE A 89 3.90 -3.02 14.30
CA PHE A 89 5.14 -3.57 13.73
C PHE A 89 4.95 -4.34 12.41
N GLN A 90 3.74 -4.85 12.18
CA GLN A 90 3.39 -5.63 11.00
C GLN A 90 2.92 -4.77 9.82
N SER A 91 2.94 -3.44 9.96
CA SER A 91 2.59 -2.52 8.88
C SER A 91 3.58 -2.61 7.72
N ILE A 92 3.03 -2.62 6.50
CA ILE A 92 3.80 -2.68 5.28
C ILE A 92 3.89 -1.26 4.71
N VAL A 93 5.10 -0.68 4.72
CA VAL A 93 5.37 0.62 4.11
C VAL A 93 5.87 0.43 2.68
N ARG A 94 5.34 1.25 1.78
CA ARG A 94 5.59 1.18 0.36
C ARG A 94 5.69 2.59 -0.23
N ILE A 95 6.77 2.81 -0.99
CA ILE A 95 7.07 4.10 -1.63
C ILE A 95 7.02 3.90 -3.14
N ALA A 96 6.20 4.70 -3.82
CA ALA A 96 6.11 4.75 -5.26
C ALA A 96 7.23 5.59 -5.86
N CYS A 97 8.32 4.90 -6.24
CA CYS A 97 9.54 5.51 -6.78
C CYS A 97 9.44 6.01 -8.24
N ARG A 98 8.30 5.81 -8.88
CA ARG A 98 7.92 6.27 -10.24
C ARG A 98 6.44 6.65 -10.19
N GLU A 99 5.91 7.25 -11.25
CA GLU A 99 4.45 7.45 -11.38
C GLU A 99 3.72 6.15 -11.02
N LEU A 100 2.61 6.25 -10.29
CA LEU A 100 1.78 5.15 -9.76
C LEU A 100 1.58 4.00 -10.78
N GLU A 101 1.56 4.30 -12.09
CA GLU A 101 1.48 3.33 -13.19
C GLU A 101 2.66 2.35 -13.29
N SER A 102 3.90 2.78 -13.01
CA SER A 102 5.09 1.90 -13.02
C SER A 102 5.16 0.98 -11.81
N TRP A 103 4.38 1.27 -10.77
CA TRP A 103 4.29 0.52 -9.54
C TRP A 103 3.51 -0.80 -9.70
N TYR A 104 2.63 -0.83 -10.72
CA TYR A 104 1.85 -1.98 -11.18
C TYR A 104 2.66 -3.27 -11.39
N ILE A 105 3.92 -3.17 -11.85
CA ILE A 105 4.70 -4.34 -12.31
C ILE A 105 5.52 -4.97 -11.17
N ALA A 106 5.95 -4.18 -10.18
CA ALA A 106 6.90 -4.64 -9.17
C ALA A 106 6.26 -5.28 -7.93
N ASP A 107 5.00 -4.95 -7.60
CA ASP A 107 4.44 -5.27 -6.27
C ASP A 107 3.49 -6.49 -6.25
N LEU A 108 3.16 -7.10 -7.40
CA LEU A 108 2.41 -8.38 -7.41
C LEU A 108 3.20 -9.50 -6.70
N GLU A 109 4.52 -9.49 -6.80
CA GLU A 109 5.40 -10.43 -6.08
C GLU A 109 5.38 -10.17 -4.57
N ALA A 110 5.21 -8.91 -4.15
CA ALA A 110 5.12 -8.56 -2.73
C ALA A 110 3.76 -8.93 -2.14
N VAL A 111 2.69 -8.83 -2.94
CA VAL A 111 1.37 -9.34 -2.58
C VAL A 111 1.39 -10.87 -2.48
N GLU A 112 2.02 -11.57 -3.43
CA GLU A 112 2.23 -13.02 -3.37
C GLU A 112 2.95 -13.43 -2.06
N LYS A 113 4.02 -12.73 -1.70
CA LYS A 113 4.76 -12.96 -0.45
C LYS A 113 3.96 -12.63 0.81
N ALA A 114 3.14 -11.58 0.79
CA ALA A 114 2.34 -11.17 1.95
C ALA A 114 1.17 -12.13 2.23
N TYR A 115 0.66 -12.80 1.20
CA TYR A 115 -0.52 -13.68 1.28
C TYR A 115 -0.22 -15.16 1.03
N ASN A 116 1.06 -15.52 0.86
CA ASN A 116 1.52 -16.90 0.62
C ASN A 116 0.82 -17.56 -0.59
N LYS A 117 0.50 -16.75 -1.61
CA LYS A 117 -0.12 -17.20 -2.87
C LYS A 117 0.92 -17.25 -3.97
N THR A 118 0.80 -18.24 -4.85
CA THR A 118 1.61 -18.39 -6.08
C THR A 118 0.75 -18.15 -7.32
N ASN A 119 1.35 -17.63 -8.40
CA ASN A 119 0.77 -17.42 -9.75
C ASN A 119 -0.04 -16.14 -10.03
N ILE A 120 0.07 -15.10 -9.23
CA ILE A 120 -0.44 -13.75 -9.58
C ILE A 120 0.56 -13.03 -10.50
N SER A 121 1.87 -13.25 -10.32
CA SER A 121 2.93 -12.68 -11.17
C SER A 121 2.97 -13.25 -12.59
N SER A 122 2.50 -14.49 -12.81
CA SER A 122 2.53 -15.14 -14.13
C SER A 122 1.48 -14.63 -15.12
N GLN A 123 0.46 -13.88 -14.66
CA GLN A 123 -0.52 -13.21 -15.51
C GLN A 123 -0.03 -11.86 -16.07
N GLN A 124 1.14 -11.38 -15.65
CA GLN A 124 1.72 -10.12 -16.12
C GLN A 124 2.10 -10.14 -17.61
N ASN A 125 2.43 -11.30 -18.16
CA ASN A 125 2.97 -11.40 -19.53
C ASN A 125 1.94 -11.20 -20.67
N LYS A 126 0.67 -10.90 -20.38
CA LYS A 126 -0.35 -10.74 -21.43
C LYS A 126 -0.64 -9.30 -21.86
N ASN A 127 -0.22 -8.29 -21.08
CA ASN A 127 -0.45 -6.88 -21.45
C ASN A 127 0.87 -6.11 -21.57
N LYS A 128 1.78 -6.57 -22.45
CA LYS A 128 2.70 -5.63 -23.11
C LYS A 128 1.88 -4.82 -24.09
N VAL A 129 1.44 -3.63 -23.69
CA VAL A 129 1.01 -2.63 -24.67
C VAL A 129 2.28 -2.14 -25.36
N SER A 130 2.43 -2.59 -26.60
CA SER A 130 3.40 -2.08 -27.56
C SER A 130 3.18 -0.57 -27.70
N ALA A 131 4.16 0.24 -27.30
CA ALA A 131 4.24 1.62 -27.76
C ALA A 131 4.66 1.59 -29.24
N GLN A 132 3.77 2.03 -30.12
CA GLN A 132 4.11 2.57 -31.44
C GLN A 132 3.74 4.05 -31.44
#